data_AF-A0A6L7UZV4-F1
#
_entry.id   AF-A0A6L7UZV4-F1
#
_cell.length_a   1.000
_cell.length_b   1.000
_cell.length_c   1.000
_cell.angle_alpha   90.00
_cell.angle_beta   90.00
_cell.angle_gamma   90.00
#
_symmetry.space_group_name_H-M   'P 1'
#
loop_
_entity.id
_entity.type
_entity.pdbx_description
1 polymer ?
#
loop_
_entity_poly.entity_id
_entity_poly.type
_entity_poly.pdbx_seq_one_letter_code
_entity_poly.pdbx_strand_id
1 'polypeptide(L)' 'MVKVELDIEEAWAVFSQVVNHMLEEVDIDKSDRAKIRRWKSSEMRPGREEMDALHEKMNADIERLWEVRRKSEIRKPDWR' A
#
# COMPACT_ATOMS: atom_id res chain seq x y z
N MET A 1 0.08 -14.46 18.16
CA MET A 1 0.91 -13.91 17.06
C MET A 1 0.15 -12.74 16.48
N VAL A 2 0.77 -11.57 16.35
CA VAL A 2 0.09 -10.35 15.86
C VAL A 2 -0.10 -10.48 14.36
N LYS A 3 -1.37 -10.48 13.90
CA LYS A 3 -1.70 -10.35 12.48
C LYS A 3 -1.60 -8.85 12.16
N VAL A 4 -0.70 -8.48 11.25
CA VAL A 4 -0.65 -7.11 10.74
C VAL A 4 -1.71 -7.01 9.66
N GLU A 5 -2.73 -6.20 9.89
CA GLU A 5 -3.82 -5.93 8.98
C GLU A 5 -4.09 -4.44 9.07
N LEU A 6 -4.05 -3.77 7.92
CA LEU A 6 -4.35 -2.35 7.83
C LEU A 6 -5.86 -2.19 7.81
N ASP A 7 -6.39 -1.23 8.56
CA ASP A 7 -7.73 -0.72 8.27
C ASP A 7 -7.72 0.15 6.99
N ILE A 8 -8.90 0.54 6.52
CA ILE A 8 -9.02 1.28 5.26
C ILE A 8 -8.41 2.69 5.33
N GLU A 9 -8.43 3.32 6.50
CA GLU A 9 -7.86 4.66 6.71
C GLU A 9 -6.32 4.57 6.74
N GLU A 10 -5.78 3.55 7.39
CA GLU A 10 -4.35 3.24 7.41
C GLU A 10 -3.84 2.91 6.01
N ALA A 11 -4.57 2.08 5.25
CA ALA A 11 -4.23 1.77 3.86
C ALA A 11 -4.27 3.03 2.99
N TRP A 12 -5.28 3.88 3.15
CA TRP A 12 -5.37 5.16 2.47
C TRP A 12 -4.23 6.11 2.84
N ALA A 13 -3.80 6.13 4.10
CA ALA A 13 -2.68 6.95 4.56
C ALA A 13 -1.36 6.51 3.92
N VAL A 14 -1.10 5.19 3.88
CA VAL A 14 0.08 4.62 3.20
C VAL A 14 0.07 4.96 1.71
N PHE A 15 -1.03 4.67 1.03
CA PHE A 15 -1.23 5.03 -0.37
C PHE A 15 -1.01 6.53 -0.61
N SER A 16 -1.60 7.36 0.26
CA SER A 16 -1.53 8.81 0.16
C SER A 16 -0.12 9.34 0.27
N GLN A 17 0.68 8.76 1.17
CA GLN A 17 2.08 9.13 1.36
C GLN A 17 2.90 8.79 0.12
N VAL A 18 2.73 7.58 -0.43
CA VAL A 18 3.44 7.14 -1.65
C VAL A 18 3.11 8.05 -2.83
N VAL A 19 1.83 8.34 -3.06
CA VAL A 19 1.41 9.22 -4.17
C VAL A 19 1.94 10.64 -3.98
N ASN A 20 1.87 11.19 -2.77
CA ASN A 20 2.37 12.55 -2.51
C ASN A 20 3.87 12.63 -2.77
N HIS A 21 4.64 11.67 -2.26
CA HIS A 21 6.08 11.61 -2.49
C HIS A 21 6.41 11.47 -3.98
N MET A 22 5.72 10.59 -4.71
CA MET A 22 5.89 10.45 -6.15
C MET A 22 5.61 11.77 -6.89
N LEU A 23 4.54 12.49 -6.51
CA LEU A 23 4.21 13.77 -7.11
C LEU A 23 5.27 14.84 -6.80
N GLU A 24 6.03 14.73 -5.73
CA GLU A 24 7.09 15.67 -5.37
C GLU A 24 8.39 15.38 -6.12
N GLU A 25 8.78 14.12 -6.21
CA GLU A 25 10.07 13.69 -6.76
C GLU A 25 10.08 13.61 -8.29
N VAL A 26 8.95 13.30 -8.92
CA VAL A 26 8.89 13.11 -10.37
C VAL A 26 8.60 14.45 -11.07
N ASP A 27 9.39 14.75 -12.10
CA ASP A 27 9.06 15.84 -13.01
C ASP A 27 7.92 15.41 -13.94
N ILE A 28 6.74 15.98 -13.68
CA ILE A 28 5.48 15.73 -14.37
C ILE A 28 4.82 17.06 -14.63
N ASP A 29 4.19 17.17 -15.81
CA ASP A 29 3.48 18.36 -16.20
C ASP A 29 2.42 18.77 -15.16
N LYS A 30 2.20 20.09 -15.02
CA LYS A 30 1.26 20.65 -14.05
C LYS A 30 -0.16 20.13 -14.27
N SER A 31 -0.57 19.91 -15.52
CA SER A 31 -1.89 19.37 -15.87
C SER A 31 -2.05 17.95 -15.34
N ASP A 32 -1.03 17.10 -15.55
CA ASP A 32 -1.07 15.71 -15.12
C ASP A 32 -0.98 15.57 -13.59
N ARG A 33 -0.16 16.40 -12.94
CA ARG A 33 -0.13 16.51 -11.48
C ARG A 33 -1.52 16.87 -10.91
N ALA A 34 -2.25 17.78 -11.57
CA ALA A 34 -3.59 18.14 -11.15
C ALA A 34 -4.60 17.01 -11.38
N LYS A 35 -4.49 16.24 -12.47
CA LYS A 35 -5.32 15.05 -12.71
C LYS A 35 -5.11 13.99 -11.63
N ILE A 36 -3.86 13.68 -11.28
CA ILE A 36 -3.53 12.68 -10.26
C ILE A 36 -4.06 13.11 -8.88
N ARG A 37 -3.91 14.39 -8.51
CA ARG A 37 -4.49 14.91 -7.27
C ARG A 37 -6.01 14.79 -7.23
N ARG A 38 -6.69 15.08 -8.35
CA ARG A 38 -8.14 14.92 -8.46
C ARG A 38 -8.53 13.45 -8.31
N TRP A 39 -7.92 12.56 -9.07
CA TRP A 39 -8.11 11.11 -8.99
C TRP A 39 -7.96 10.59 -7.56
N LYS A 40 -6.84 10.93 -6.89
CA LYS A 40 -6.60 10.58 -5.48
C LYS A 40 -7.74 11.04 -4.58
N SER A 41 -8.29 12.23 -4.84
CA SER A 41 -9.35 12.83 -4.04
C SER A 41 -10.77 12.41 -4.41
N SER A 42 -10.99 11.73 -5.55
CA SER A 42 -12.34 11.35 -6.01
C SER A 42 -12.57 9.84 -5.90
N GLU A 43 -11.68 9.07 -6.53
CA GLU A 43 -11.80 7.62 -6.73
C GLU A 43 -11.04 6.85 -5.65
N MET A 44 -9.92 7.39 -5.17
CA MET A 44 -9.10 6.69 -4.17
C MET A 44 -9.39 7.15 -2.73
N ARG A 45 -10.65 7.42 -2.39
CA ARG A 45 -11.06 7.72 -1.01
C ARG A 45 -11.62 6.48 -0.32
N PRO A 46 -11.54 6.37 1.02
CA PRO A 46 -12.24 5.32 1.76
C PRO A 46 -13.73 5.24 1.36
N GLY A 47 -14.23 4.01 1.15
CA GLY A 47 -15.59 3.76 0.69
C GLY A 47 -15.81 3.93 -0.82
N ARG A 48 -14.72 3.95 -1.60
CA ARG A 48 -14.75 3.85 -3.06
C ARG A 48 -14.23 2.48 -3.49
N GLU A 49 -14.82 1.94 -4.54
CA GLU A 49 -14.52 0.59 -5.04
C GLU A 49 -13.02 0.40 -5.33
N GLU A 50 -12.36 1.41 -5.91
CA GLU A 50 -10.94 1.35 -6.22
C GLU A 50 -10.05 1.33 -4.98
N MET A 51 -10.44 2.09 -3.93
CA MET A 51 -9.73 2.10 -2.67
C MET A 51 -9.98 0.81 -1.87
N ASP A 52 -11.19 0.28 -1.90
CA ASP A 52 -11.56 -0.99 -1.26
C ASP A 52 -10.78 -2.15 -1.90
N ALA A 53 -10.70 -2.20 -3.23
CA ALA A 53 -9.91 -3.19 -3.95
C ALA A 53 -8.40 -3.07 -3.66
N LEU A 54 -7.89 -1.84 -3.53
CA LEU A 54 -6.50 -1.62 -3.13
C LEU A 54 -6.24 -2.08 -1.69
N HIS A 55 -7.15 -1.78 -0.77
CA HIS A 55 -7.08 -2.18 0.65
C HIS A 55 -7.04 -3.69 0.81
N GLU A 56 -7.93 -4.42 0.14
CA GLU A 56 -7.95 -5.88 0.12
C GLU A 56 -6.62 -6.45 -0.40
N LYS A 57 -6.14 -5.91 -1.52
CA LYS A 57 -4.87 -6.34 -2.11
C LYS A 57 -3.67 -6.08 -1.19
N MET A 58 -3.60 -4.91 -0.58
CA MET A 58 -2.50 -4.56 0.34
C MET A 58 -2.43 -5.55 1.51
N ASN A 59 -3.57 -5.88 2.10
CA ASN A 59 -3.63 -6.85 3.19
C ASN A 59 -3.27 -8.27 2.73
N ALA A 60 -3.72 -8.69 1.55
CA ALA A 60 -3.33 -9.99 0.97
C ALA A 60 -1.81 -10.09 0.72
N ASP A 61 -1.19 -9.01 0.23
CA ASP A 61 0.25 -8.96 0.00
C ASP A 61 1.04 -8.94 1.32
N ILE A 62 0.56 -8.23 2.35
CA ILE A 62 1.14 -8.25 3.70
C ILE A 62 1.12 -9.68 4.27
N GLU A 63 -0.03 -10.35 4.19
CA GLU A 63 -0.17 -11.73 4.66
C GLU A 63 0.79 -12.68 3.92
N ARG A 64 0.88 -12.55 2.59
CA ARG A 64 1.80 -13.33 1.77
C ARG A 64 3.27 -13.11 2.18
N LEU A 65 3.68 -11.86 2.40
CA LEU A 65 5.04 -11.53 2.84
C LEU A 65 5.35 -12.13 4.20
N TRP A 66 4.39 -12.10 5.12
CA TRP A 66 4.53 -12.74 6.43
C TRP A 66 4.68 -14.25 6.34
N GLU A 67 3.92 -14.91 5.47
CA GLU A 67 4.03 -16.37 5.29
C GLU A 67 5.39 -16.76 4.70
N VAL A 68 5.89 -16.00 3.73
CA VAL A 68 7.25 -16.19 3.20
C VAL A 68 8.30 -16.02 4.30
N ARG A 69 8.18 -14.96 5.10
CA ARG A 69 9.10 -14.70 6.21
C ARG A 69 9.07 -15.83 7.24
N ARG A 70 7.87 -16.28 7.65
CA ARG A 70 7.69 -17.39 8.60
C ARG A 70 8.40 -18.65 8.11
N LYS A 71 8.21 -19.02 6.84
CA LYS A 71 8.91 -20.16 6.22
C LYS A 71 10.42 -19.98 6.22
N SER A 72 10.92 -18.76 5.99
CA SER A 72 12.36 -18.47 5.99
C SER A 72 12.99 -18.51 7.38
N GLU A 73 12.28 -18.06 8.42
CA GLU A 73 12.77 -18.10 9.81
C GLU A 73 12.91 -19.54 10.32
N ILE A 74 12.00 -20.43 9.90
CA ILE A 74 12.07 -21.88 10.17
C ILE A 74 13.27 -22.53 9.45
N ARG A 75 13.74 -21.94 8.33
CA ARG A 75 14.74 -22.54 7.43
C ARG A 75 16.16 -21.99 7.62
N LYS A 76 16.41 -21.18 8.65
CA LYS A 76 17.78 -20.74 8.97
C LYS A 76 18.63 -21.97 9.28
N PRO A 77 19.70 -22.23 8.52
CA PRO A 77 20.56 -23.38 8.79
C PRO A 77 21.18 -23.23 10.17
N ASP A 78 21.10 -24.30 10.94
CA ASP A 78 21.57 -24.48 12.30
C ASP A 78 23.09 -24.72 12.39
N TRP A 79 23.81 -24.70 11.27
CA TRP A 79 25.27 -24.84 11.28
C TRP A 79 25.95 -23.50 11.60
N ARG A 80 26.53 -23.45 12.80
CA ARG A 80 27.58 -22.52 13.21
C ARG A 80 28.81 -23.33 13.60
#